data_AF-A0A938AX01-F1
#
_entry.id   AF-A0A938AX01-F1
#
_cell.length_a   1.000
_cell.length_b   1.000
_cell.length_c   1.000
_cell.angle_alpha   90.00
_cell.angle_beta   90.00
_cell.angle_gamma   90.00
#
_symmetry.space_group_name_H-M   'P 1'
#
loop_
_entity.id
_entity.type
_entity.pdbx_description
1 polymer ?
#
loop_
_entity_poly.entity_id
_entity_poly.type
_entity_poly.pdbx_seq_one_letter_code
_entity_poly.pdbx_strand_id
1 'polypeptide(L)'
;MTYWFNDPLVKNLAPIFYSSAIRGLITTFMPPKILIGDYNLSELPGIAPGIWDNLAASRPTKRAFIVTDEVASRYAQRVAGAAQSRGFTTQIWDKAKPEVPLETVFAGA
;
A
#
# COMPACT_ATOMS: atom_id res chain seq x y z
N MET A 1 -42.09 -1.37 -20.99
CA MET A 1 -40.68 -1.25 -21.39
C MET A 1 -39.83 -1.77 -20.26
N THR A 2 -39.15 -2.90 -20.46
CA THR A 2 -38.20 -3.42 -19.48
C THR A 2 -36.94 -2.58 -19.55
N TYR A 3 -36.63 -1.85 -18.48
CA TYR A 3 -35.39 -1.09 -18.42
C TYR A 3 -34.19 -2.04 -18.39
N TRP A 4 -33.14 -1.71 -19.13
CA TRP A 4 -31.94 -2.56 -19.29
C TRP A 4 -31.25 -2.89 -17.95
N PHE A 5 -31.39 -2.03 -16.93
CA PHE A 5 -30.83 -2.25 -15.60
C PHE A 5 -31.64 -3.22 -14.72
N ASN A 6 -32.83 -3.63 -15.16
CA ASN A 6 -33.65 -4.65 -14.49
C ASN A 6 -33.36 -6.08 -14.98
N ASP A 7 -32.46 -6.23 -15.95
CA ASP A 7 -31.99 -7.54 -16.39
C ASP A 7 -31.22 -8.24 -15.23
N PRO A 8 -31.61 -9.47 -14.83
CA PRO A 8 -30.94 -10.21 -13.76
C PRO A 8 -29.43 -10.40 -13.98
N LEU A 9 -29.00 -10.58 -15.23
CA LEU A 9 -27.58 -10.73 -15.56
C LEU A 9 -26.83 -9.42 -15.33
N VAL A 10 -27.39 -8.30 -15.80
CA VAL A 10 -26.77 -6.98 -15.61
C VAL A 10 -26.74 -6.63 -14.13
N LYS A 11 -27.83 -6.89 -13.39
CA LYS A 11 -27.93 -6.59 -11.96
C LYS A 11 -26.94 -7.39 -11.10
N ASN A 12 -26.67 -8.66 -11.47
CA ASN A 12 -25.75 -9.51 -10.73
C ASN A 12 -24.29 -9.33 -11.13
N LEU A 13 -24.02 -8.99 -12.40
CA LEU A 13 -22.66 -8.87 -12.93
C LEU A 13 -22.09 -7.44 -12.86
N ALA A 14 -22.92 -6.41 -13.01
CA ALA A 14 -22.47 -5.02 -12.97
C ALA A 14 -21.74 -4.63 -11.66
N PRO A 15 -22.09 -5.17 -10.47
CA PRO A 15 -21.30 -4.98 -9.25
C PRO A 15 -19.89 -5.60 -9.32
N ILE A 16 -19.74 -6.73 -10.02
CA ILE A 16 -18.45 -7.43 -10.18
C ILE A 16 -17.54 -6.67 -11.15
N PHE A 17 -18.11 -6.09 -12.20
CA PHE A 17 -17.39 -5.32 -13.20
C PHE A 17 -17.16 -3.83 -12.83
N TYR A 18 -17.39 -3.45 -11.57
CA TYR A 18 -17.19 -2.09 -11.08
C TYR A 18 -17.90 -1.02 -11.92
N SER A 19 -19.09 -1.33 -12.44
CA SER A 19 -19.82 -0.40 -13.29
C SER A 19 -20.25 0.83 -12.51
N SER A 20 -19.83 2.02 -12.94
CA SER A 20 -20.24 3.30 -12.38
C SER A 20 -21.73 3.62 -12.55
N ALA A 21 -22.46 2.79 -13.31
CA ALA A 21 -23.89 2.93 -13.56
C ALA A 21 -24.75 2.58 -12.33
N ILE A 22 -24.23 1.76 -11.40
CA ILE A 22 -24.90 1.50 -10.12
C ILE A 22 -24.31 2.46 -9.09
N ARG A 23 -24.92 3.64 -8.94
CA ARG A 23 -24.71 4.52 -7.79
C ARG A 23 -25.30 3.85 -6.55
N GLY A 24 -24.58 2.88 -5.99
CA GLY A 24 -24.90 2.20 -4.74
C GLY A 24 -24.01 2.69 -3.61
N LEU A 25 -24.52 2.59 -2.37
CA LEU A 25 -23.88 2.99 -1.10
C LEU A 25 -22.56 2.24 -0.77
N ILE A 26 -22.12 1.34 -1.65
CA ILE A 26 -20.96 0.47 -1.45
C ILE A 26 -20.03 0.69 -2.63
N THR A 27 -18.96 1.46 -2.39
CA THR A 27 -17.82 1.55 -3.30
C THR A 27 -16.74 0.60 -2.80
N THR A 28 -16.37 -0.38 -3.62
CA THR A 28 -15.21 -1.21 -3.34
C THR A 28 -13.96 -0.39 -3.65
N PHE A 29 -13.16 -0.07 -2.63
CA PHE A 29 -11.85 0.53 -2.82
C PHE A 29 -10.80 -0.58 -2.94
N MET A 30 -10.14 -0.66 -4.10
CA MET A 30 -9.01 -1.55 -4.31
C MET A 30 -7.74 -0.72 -4.52
N PRO A 31 -6.65 -0.96 -3.76
CA PRO A 31 -5.40 -0.28 -3.99
C PRO A 31 -4.84 -0.65 -5.37
N PRO A 32 -4.14 0.27 -6.05
CA PRO A 32 -3.67 0.07 -7.42
C PRO A 32 -2.63 -1.05 -7.55
N LYS A 33 -1.89 -1.36 -6.48
CA LYS A 33 -0.92 -2.45 -6.42
C LYS A 33 -0.92 -3.08 -5.05
N ILE A 34 -0.99 -4.41 -5.02
CA ILE A 34 -0.82 -5.23 -3.81
C ILE A 34 0.41 -6.10 -4.05
N LEU A 35 1.32 -6.08 -3.09
CA LEU A 35 2.63 -6.70 -3.17
C LEU A 35 2.73 -7.72 -2.04
N ILE A 36 2.67 -9.01 -2.37
CA ILE A 36 2.62 -10.14 -1.41
C ILE A 36 3.67 -11.16 -1.83
N GLY A 37 4.36 -11.75 -0.85
CA GLY A 37 5.32 -12.81 -1.07
C GLY A 37 6.32 -12.92 0.08
N ASP A 38 6.98 -14.06 0.15
CA ASP A 38 8.11 -14.25 1.02
C ASP A 38 9.34 -13.51 0.46
N TYR A 39 10.33 -13.24 1.31
CA TYR A 39 11.61 -12.63 0.89
C TYR A 39 11.56 -11.15 0.45
N ASN A 40 10.41 -10.48 0.62
CA ASN A 40 10.22 -9.07 0.22
C ASN A 40 11.06 -8.05 1.00
N LEU A 41 11.70 -8.43 2.11
CA LEU A 41 12.55 -7.56 2.92
C LEU A 41 14.02 -8.01 2.89
N SER A 42 14.41 -8.83 1.91
CA SER A 42 15.82 -9.24 1.78
C SER A 42 16.68 -8.08 1.31
N GLU A 43 17.77 -7.82 2.05
CA GLU A 43 18.83 -6.89 1.65
C GLU A 43 19.69 -7.46 0.53
N LEU A 44 19.79 -8.80 0.45
CA LEU A 44 20.59 -9.48 -0.56
C LEU A 44 19.86 -9.53 -1.91
N PRO A 45 20.57 -9.39 -3.04
CA PRO A 45 20.03 -9.62 -4.36
C PRO A 45 19.63 -11.11 -4.50
N GLY A 46 18.39 -11.35 -4.92
CA GLY A 46 17.90 -12.69 -5.23
C GLY A 46 18.21 -13.09 -6.68
N ILE A 47 17.79 -14.30 -7.06
CA ILE A 47 17.89 -14.79 -8.45
C ILE A 47 17.01 -13.95 -9.40
N ALA A 48 15.94 -13.35 -8.88
CA ALA A 48 15.03 -12.49 -9.61
C ALA A 48 14.83 -11.14 -8.88
N PRO A 49 14.46 -10.06 -9.60
CA PRO A 49 14.14 -8.77 -9.00
C PRO A 49 12.99 -8.89 -7.99
N GLY A 50 13.24 -8.43 -6.77
CA GLY A 50 12.25 -8.40 -5.70
C GLY A 50 11.33 -7.18 -5.78
N ILE A 51 10.46 -7.05 -4.80
CA ILE A 51 9.49 -5.96 -4.74
C ILE A 51 10.16 -4.58 -4.61
N TRP A 52 11.21 -4.47 -3.79
CA TRP A 52 11.97 -3.22 -3.65
C TRP A 52 12.74 -2.85 -4.91
N ASP A 53 13.19 -3.83 -5.70
CA ASP A 53 13.91 -3.57 -6.95
C ASP A 53 12.97 -2.93 -7.99
N ASN A 54 11.75 -3.48 -8.09
CA ASN A 54 10.68 -2.90 -8.92
C ASN A 54 10.27 -1.50 -8.44
N LEU A 55 10.20 -1.29 -7.11
CA LEU A 55 9.91 0.03 -6.56
C LEU A 55 11.04 1.03 -6.84
N ALA A 56 12.29 0.62 -6.68
CA ALA A 56 13.46 1.44 -6.96
C ALA A 56 13.55 1.88 -8.43
N ALA A 57 13.21 0.97 -9.36
CA ALA A 57 13.21 1.27 -10.79
C ALA A 57 12.15 2.29 -11.19
N SER A 58 11.00 2.29 -10.50
CA SER A 58 9.87 3.19 -10.81
C SER A 58 9.92 4.54 -10.10
N ARG A 59 10.88 4.76 -9.19
CA ARG A 59 10.95 5.96 -8.34
C ARG A 59 12.21 6.78 -8.65
N PRO A 60 12.08 7.95 -9.30
CA PRO A 60 13.22 8.82 -9.56
C PRO A 60 13.79 9.43 -8.26
N THR A 61 12.90 9.72 -7.31
CA THR A 61 13.27 10.20 -5.97
C THR A 61 13.20 9.05 -4.99
N LYS A 62 14.35 8.46 -4.70
CA LYS A 62 14.49 7.32 -3.78
C LYS A 62 14.46 7.78 -2.33
N ARG A 63 13.29 8.21 -1.85
CA ARG A 63 13.07 8.59 -0.45
C ARG A 63 11.93 7.77 0.14
N ALA A 64 12.13 7.25 1.34
CA ALA A 64 11.12 6.48 2.07
C ALA A 64 10.97 7.04 3.48
N PHE A 65 9.72 7.31 3.86
CA PHE A 65 9.35 7.68 5.22
C PHE A 65 8.57 6.52 5.82
N ILE A 66 9.10 5.95 6.90
CA ILE A 66 8.55 4.76 7.55
C ILE A 66 7.88 5.23 8.84
N VAL A 67 6.56 5.09 8.87
CA VAL A 67 5.73 5.41 10.04
C VAL A 67 5.45 4.12 10.79
N THR A 68 5.75 4.10 12.09
CA THR A 68 5.55 2.93 12.94
C THR A 68 5.28 3.34 14.39
N ASP A 69 5.00 2.35 15.23
CA ASP A 69 4.90 2.52 16.68
C ASP A 69 6.20 2.08 17.37
N GLU A 70 6.33 2.39 18.65
CA GLU A 70 7.53 2.07 19.45
C GLU A 70 7.81 0.55 19.49
N VAL A 71 6.76 -0.27 19.53
CA VAL A 71 6.88 -1.74 19.64
C VAL A 71 7.40 -2.34 18.33
N ALA A 72 6.90 -1.83 17.20
CA ALA A 72 7.22 -2.28 15.86
C ALA A 72 8.47 -1.59 15.27
N SER A 73 9.03 -0.58 15.94
CA SER A 73 10.27 0.10 15.56
C SER A 73 11.43 -0.88 15.29
N ARG A 74 11.49 -1.99 16.04
CA ARG A 74 12.47 -3.08 15.80
C ARG A 74 12.37 -3.72 14.40
N TYR A 75 11.16 -3.79 13.83
CA TYR A 75 10.93 -4.32 12.49
C TYR A 75 11.16 -3.27 11.41
N ALA A 76 10.90 -2.00 11.72
CA ALA A 76 11.11 -0.88 10.79
C ALA A 76 12.56 -0.78 10.33
N GLN A 77 13.53 -1.15 11.18
CA GLN A 77 14.95 -1.22 10.80
C GLN A 77 15.21 -2.18 9.64
N ARG A 78 14.56 -3.35 9.60
CA ARG A 78 14.69 -4.30 8.49
C ARG A 78 14.11 -3.75 7.19
N VAL A 79 13.00 -3.03 7.29
CA VAL A 79 12.37 -2.34 6.15
C VAL A 79 13.29 -1.22 5.64
N ALA A 80 13.89 -0.46 6.55
CA ALA A 80 14.84 0.58 6.21
C ALA A 80 16.09 0.01 5.52
N GLY A 81 16.68 -1.07 6.04
CA GLY A 81 17.81 -1.75 5.41
C GLY A 81 17.50 -2.26 3.99
N ALA A 82 16.34 -2.88 3.81
CA ALA A 82 15.88 -3.33 2.50
C ALA A 82 15.70 -2.16 1.51
N ALA A 83 15.19 -1.01 1.96
CA ALA A 83 15.06 0.18 1.11
C ALA A 83 16.44 0.83 0.82
N GLN A 84 17.30 0.98 1.83
CA GLN A 84 18.62 1.59 1.71
C GLN A 84 19.54 0.81 0.77
N SER A 85 19.50 -0.52 0.79
CA SER A 85 20.24 -1.37 -0.16
C SER A 85 19.87 -1.12 -1.63
N ARG A 86 18.70 -0.53 -1.92
CA ARG A 86 18.28 -0.10 -3.27
C ARG A 86 18.52 1.39 -3.55
N GLY A 87 19.20 2.07 -2.64
CA GLY A 87 19.57 3.49 -2.72
C GLY A 87 18.47 4.44 -2.25
N PHE A 88 17.53 4.00 -1.40
CA PHE A 88 16.59 4.91 -0.75
C PHE A 88 17.22 5.61 0.45
N THR A 89 17.02 6.93 0.56
CA THR A 89 17.17 7.63 1.84
C THR A 89 15.94 7.37 2.69
N THR A 90 16.13 6.81 3.88
CA THR A 90 15.04 6.43 4.79
C THR A 90 15.01 7.32 6.02
N GLN A 91 13.82 7.69 6.46
CA GLN A 91 13.58 8.26 7.80
C GLN A 91 12.52 7.42 8.49
N ILE A 92 12.71 7.15 9.78
CA ILE A 92 11.77 6.38 10.60
C ILE A 92 11.17 7.31 11.64
N TRP A 93 9.85 7.26 11.77
CA TRP A 93 9.10 7.95 12.81
C TRP A 93 8.27 6.91 13.56
N ASP A 94 8.66 6.66 14.80
CA ASP A 94 8.17 5.56 15.65
C ASP A 94 7.24 6.03 16.78
N LYS A 95 6.66 7.22 16.62
CA LYS A 95 5.83 7.88 17.63
C LYS A 95 4.34 7.62 17.44
N ALA A 96 3.94 6.70 16.56
CA ALA A 96 2.53 6.36 16.38
C ALA A 96 1.97 5.74 17.68
N LYS A 97 0.85 6.29 18.15
CA LYS A 97 0.12 5.79 19.32
C LYS A 97 -1.13 5.03 18.88
N PRO A 98 -1.67 4.11 19.70
CA PRO A 98 -3.01 3.57 19.49
C PRO A 98 -4.03 4.71 19.40
N GLU A 99 -5.00 4.59 18.48
CA GLU A 99 -6.00 5.64 18.23
C GLU A 99 -5.35 7.02 18.02
N VAL A 100 -4.45 7.07 17.02
CA VAL A 100 -3.50 8.17 16.78
C VAL A 100 -4.14 9.56 16.97
N PRO A 101 -3.75 10.32 18.02
CA PRO A 101 -4.22 11.68 18.23
C PRO A 101 -3.76 12.61 17.09
N LEU A 102 -4.56 13.63 16.76
CA LEU A 102 -4.23 14.58 15.68
C LEU A 102 -2.88 15.28 15.89
N GLU A 103 -2.53 15.58 17.14
CA GLU A 103 -1.22 16.14 17.51
C GLU A 103 -0.05 15.27 17.04
N THR A 104 -0.24 13.95 17.12
CA THR A 104 0.76 12.97 16.71
C THR A 104 0.88 12.93 15.18
N VAL A 105 -0.24 13.09 14.46
CA VAL A 105 -0.23 13.22 13.00
C VAL A 105 0.54 14.49 12.56
N PHE A 106 0.26 15.64 13.18
CA PHE A 106 0.94 16.90 12.86
C PHE A 106 2.45 16.86 13.17
N ALA A 107 2.86 16.11 14.18
CA ALA A 107 4.27 15.95 14.51
C ALA A 107 5.04 15.04 13.52
N GLY A 108 4.34 14.28 12.69
CA GLY A 108 4.92 13.39 11.68
C GLY A 108 4.73 13.85 10.23
N ALA A 109 3.98 14.93 9.99
CA ALA A 109 3.69 15.52 8.68
C ALA A 109 4.75 16.55 8.27
#